data_AF-U7UA35-F1
#
_entry.id   AF-U7UA35-F1
#
_cell.length_a   1.000
_cell.length_b   1.000
_cell.length_c   1.000
_cell.angle_alpha   90.00
_cell.angle_beta   90.00
_cell.angle_gamma   90.00
#
_symmetry.space_group_name_H-M   'P 1'
#
loop_
_entity.id
_entity.type
_entity.pdbx_description
1 polymer ?
#
loop_
_entity_poly.entity_id
_entity_poly.type
_entity_poly.pdbx_seq_one_letter_code
_entity_poly.pdbx_strand_id
1 'polypeptide(L)'
;MKNKALLIFASLLLIFSAGLFYFSTNLNKNIENIKNENKDLAKKVEEKTFDRDHLQGEALISREDLENLKNEFKIKYGYEFDKGEKELVNEEVKNLENKNSKVTENIKNIIIKYKDFYIGNYFKDENLDLIIGNFLNMSNIETEQITKDLYEVSDINKFMNQNINEGTLGYLVKLNGDTKTLKLMYFAAIIVSRDFNDVVLTSDINNNYNALYERAIALKTIFKAMEDMGIKTGNLSSKNLNQFAYELKVQFDDFFMRKGVIETLKAGVEDEK
;
A
#
# COMPACT_ATOMS: atom_id res chain seq x y z
N MET A 1 33.81 -97.69 -61.93
CA MET A 1 33.72 -96.83 -60.72
C MET A 1 33.82 -95.32 -61.01
N LYS A 2 34.61 -94.85 -61.99
CA LYS A 2 34.79 -93.40 -62.30
C LYS A 2 33.49 -92.63 -62.66
N ASN A 3 32.58 -93.19 -63.47
CA ASN A 3 31.34 -92.48 -63.86
C ASN A 3 30.33 -92.28 -62.71
N LYS A 4 30.28 -93.19 -61.73
CA LYS A 4 29.39 -93.06 -60.56
C LYS A 4 29.83 -91.93 -59.63
N ALA A 5 31.15 -91.80 -59.40
CA ALA A 5 31.71 -90.72 -58.59
C ALA A 5 31.48 -89.34 -59.24
N LEU A 6 31.62 -89.25 -60.57
CA LEU A 6 31.38 -88.01 -61.32
C LEU A 6 29.90 -87.59 -61.27
N LEU A 7 28.97 -88.55 -61.38
CA LEU A 7 27.53 -88.30 -61.23
C LEU A 7 27.15 -87.84 -59.82
N ILE A 8 27.73 -88.45 -58.78
CA ILE A 8 27.52 -88.02 -57.39
C ILE A 8 28.04 -86.58 -57.20
N PHE A 9 29.24 -86.28 -57.73
CA PHE A 9 29.82 -84.95 -57.63
C PHE A 9 29.00 -83.89 -58.40
N ALA A 10 28.54 -84.20 -59.61
CA ALA A 10 27.66 -83.34 -60.38
C ALA A 10 26.30 -83.12 -59.69
N SER A 11 25.75 -84.16 -59.06
CA SER A 11 24.50 -84.06 -58.29
C SER A 11 24.67 -83.18 -57.05
N LEU A 12 25.79 -83.32 -56.34
CA LEU A 12 26.13 -82.46 -55.19
C LEU A 12 26.32 -81.00 -55.61
N LEU A 13 26.98 -80.75 -56.75
CA LEU A 13 27.13 -79.41 -57.33
C LEU A 13 25.78 -78.79 -57.70
N LEU A 14 24.85 -79.57 -58.25
CA LEU A 14 23.49 -79.14 -58.58
C LEU A 14 22.67 -78.80 -57.33
N ILE A 15 22.76 -79.63 -56.29
CA ILE A 15 22.10 -79.36 -55.01
C ILE A 15 22.68 -78.10 -54.36
N PHE A 16 24.01 -77.94 -54.42
CA PHE A 16 24.69 -76.77 -53.87
C PHE A 16 24.35 -75.49 -54.64
N SER A 17 24.30 -75.55 -55.98
CA SER A 17 23.92 -74.40 -56.81
C SER A 17 22.44 -74.04 -56.66
N ALA A 18 21.55 -75.02 -56.53
CA ALA A 18 20.15 -74.81 -56.19
C ALA A 18 19.98 -74.17 -54.80
N GLY A 19 20.78 -74.63 -53.81
CA GLY A 19 20.82 -74.03 -52.48
C GLY A 19 21.30 -72.58 -52.49
N LEU A 20 22.37 -72.29 -53.23
CA LEU A 20 22.88 -70.92 -53.40
C LEU A 20 21.88 -70.01 -54.13
N PHE A 21 21.19 -70.53 -55.16
CA PHE A 21 20.16 -69.78 -55.88
C PHE A 21 18.95 -69.47 -55.00
N TYR A 22 18.48 -70.44 -54.22
CA TYR A 22 17.40 -70.21 -53.24
C TYR A 22 17.82 -69.19 -52.18
N PHE A 23 19.05 -69.30 -51.64
CA PHE A 23 19.56 -68.38 -50.64
C PHE A 23 19.69 -66.95 -51.19
N SER A 24 20.22 -66.80 -52.41
CA SER A 24 20.36 -65.51 -53.09
C SER A 24 19.01 -64.86 -53.40
N THR A 25 18.05 -65.63 -53.92
CA THR A 25 16.71 -65.10 -54.22
C THR A 25 15.96 -64.70 -52.97
N ASN A 26 16.09 -65.45 -51.86
CA ASN A 26 15.45 -65.12 -50.60
C ASN A 26 16.13 -63.93 -49.90
N LEU A 27 17.46 -63.82 -49.96
CA LEU A 27 18.21 -62.64 -49.51
C LEU A 27 17.78 -61.37 -50.26
N ASN A 28 17.67 -61.44 -51.59
CA ASN A 28 17.25 -60.29 -52.39
C ASN A 28 15.82 -59.86 -52.04
N LYS A 29 14.90 -60.81 -51.84
CA LYS A 29 13.54 -60.53 -51.35
C LYS A 29 13.53 -59.90 -49.95
N ASN A 30 14.35 -60.40 -49.03
CA ASN A 30 14.45 -59.84 -47.68
C ASN A 30 15.04 -58.42 -47.70
N ILE A 31 16.06 -58.17 -48.52
CA ILE A 31 16.65 -56.83 -48.70
C ILE A 31 15.62 -55.87 -49.31
N GLU A 32 14.83 -56.32 -50.27
CA GLU A 32 13.76 -55.53 -50.88
C GLU A 32 12.63 -55.21 -49.88
N ASN A 33 12.24 -56.19 -49.06
CA ASN A 33 11.28 -55.98 -47.96
C ASN A 33 11.80 -54.96 -46.94
N ILE A 34 13.04 -55.09 -46.47
CA ILE A 34 13.67 -54.13 -45.53
C ILE A 34 13.75 -52.73 -46.17
N LYS A 35 14.05 -52.63 -47.46
CA LYS A 35 14.08 -51.35 -48.18
C LYS A 35 12.70 -50.72 -48.27
N ASN A 36 11.66 -51.51 -48.46
CA ASN A 36 10.28 -51.04 -48.50
C ASN A 36 9.78 -50.63 -47.10
N GLU A 37 10.10 -51.41 -46.07
CA GLU A 37 9.82 -51.06 -44.66
C GLU A 37 10.54 -49.77 -44.25
N ASN A 38 11.80 -49.59 -44.60
CA ASN A 38 12.53 -48.34 -44.32
C ASN A 38 11.92 -47.13 -45.05
N LYS A 39 11.41 -47.31 -46.27
CA LYS A 39 10.69 -46.25 -46.98
C LYS A 39 9.36 -45.90 -46.30
N ASP A 40 8.62 -46.90 -45.84
CA ASP A 40 7.36 -46.71 -45.11
C ASP A 40 7.60 -46.04 -43.75
N LEU A 41 8.64 -46.48 -43.03
CA LEU A 41 9.08 -45.86 -41.78
C LEU A 41 9.55 -44.41 -41.99
N ALA A 42 10.31 -44.14 -43.05
CA ALA A 42 10.73 -42.77 -43.37
C ALA A 42 9.52 -41.85 -43.61
N LYS A 43 8.52 -42.31 -44.36
CA LYS A 43 7.26 -41.57 -44.55
C LYS A 43 6.52 -41.34 -43.23
N LYS A 44 6.39 -42.37 -42.39
CA LYS A 44 5.76 -42.24 -41.06
C LYS A 44 6.49 -41.27 -40.14
N VAL A 45 7.82 -41.21 -40.22
CA VAL A 45 8.62 -40.24 -39.45
C VAL A 45 8.39 -38.83 -39.98
N GLU A 46 8.33 -38.64 -41.29
CA GLU A 46 8.03 -37.36 -41.93
C GLU A 46 6.64 -36.85 -41.54
N GLU A 47 5.61 -37.71 -41.66
CA GLU A 47 4.24 -37.41 -41.25
C GLU A 47 4.16 -37.03 -39.76
N LYS A 48 4.76 -37.83 -38.86
CA LYS A 48 4.77 -37.51 -37.43
C LYS A 48 5.54 -36.24 -37.08
N THR A 49 6.58 -35.91 -37.83
CA THR A 49 7.34 -34.67 -37.63
C THR A 49 6.51 -33.47 -38.04
N PHE A 50 5.81 -33.57 -39.17
CA PHE A 50 4.85 -32.57 -39.63
C PHE A 50 3.73 -32.36 -38.60
N ASP A 51 3.10 -33.45 -38.13
CA ASP A 51 2.04 -33.37 -37.11
C ASP A 51 2.52 -32.72 -35.82
N ARG A 52 3.73 -33.08 -35.35
CA ARG A 52 4.32 -32.48 -34.15
C ARG A 52 4.54 -30.98 -34.32
N ASP A 53 5.14 -30.58 -35.44
CA ASP A 53 5.47 -29.18 -35.70
C ASP A 53 4.18 -28.35 -35.88
N HIS A 54 3.15 -28.93 -36.50
CA HIS A 54 1.81 -28.35 -36.60
C HIS A 54 1.16 -28.15 -35.22
N LEU A 55 1.11 -29.21 -34.39
CA LEU A 55 0.55 -29.15 -33.03
C LEU A 55 1.31 -28.15 -32.15
N GLN A 56 2.63 -28.04 -32.33
CA GLN A 56 3.44 -27.06 -31.62
C GLN A 56 3.10 -25.62 -32.05
N GLY A 57 2.85 -25.40 -33.34
CA GLY A 57 2.34 -24.14 -33.87
C GLY A 57 0.97 -23.77 -33.29
N GLU A 58 0.01 -24.71 -33.31
CA GLU A 58 -1.33 -24.51 -32.73
C GLU A 58 -1.27 -24.21 -31.22
N ALA A 59 -0.37 -24.88 -30.48
CA ALA A 59 -0.19 -24.63 -29.05
C ALA A 59 0.38 -23.24 -28.75
N LEU A 60 1.27 -22.72 -29.61
CA LEU A 60 1.80 -21.35 -29.48
C LEU A 60 0.70 -20.31 -29.74
N ILE A 61 -0.06 -20.47 -30.83
CA ILE A 61 -1.20 -19.59 -31.16
C ILE A 61 -2.21 -19.60 -30.01
N SER A 62 -2.59 -20.79 -29.52
CA SER A 62 -3.55 -20.92 -28.42
C SER A 62 -3.07 -20.26 -27.13
N ARG A 63 -1.77 -20.25 -26.84
CA ARG A 63 -1.21 -19.55 -25.67
C ARG A 63 -1.27 -18.04 -25.83
N GLU A 64 -0.94 -17.55 -27.02
CA GLU A 64 -1.02 -16.11 -27.32
C GLU A 64 -2.47 -15.62 -27.25
N ASP A 65 -3.41 -16.38 -27.82
CA ASP A 65 -4.85 -16.10 -27.74
C ASP A 65 -5.35 -16.09 -26.29
N LEU A 66 -4.88 -17.02 -25.45
CA LEU A 66 -5.23 -17.06 -24.03
C LEU A 66 -4.69 -15.84 -23.26
N GLU A 67 -3.45 -15.44 -23.51
CA GLU A 67 -2.87 -14.23 -22.90
C GLU A 67 -3.57 -12.95 -23.37
N ASN A 68 -3.92 -12.86 -24.66
CA ASN A 68 -4.70 -11.76 -25.19
C ASN A 68 -6.09 -11.70 -24.53
N LEU A 69 -6.77 -12.84 -24.41
CA LEU A 69 -8.07 -12.93 -23.73
C LEU A 69 -7.97 -12.55 -22.25
N LYS A 70 -6.90 -12.96 -21.54
CA LYS A 70 -6.62 -12.54 -20.16
C LYS A 70 -6.47 -11.03 -20.05
N ASN A 71 -5.68 -10.43 -20.95
CA ASN A 71 -5.47 -8.99 -20.96
C ASN A 71 -6.76 -8.23 -21.28
N GLU A 72 -7.53 -8.67 -22.28
CA GLU A 72 -8.84 -8.10 -22.60
C GLU A 72 -9.81 -8.18 -21.41
N PHE A 73 -9.86 -9.34 -20.74
CA PHE A 73 -10.69 -9.53 -19.56
C PHE A 73 -10.28 -8.57 -18.44
N LYS A 74 -8.98 -8.47 -18.14
CA LYS A 74 -8.45 -7.55 -17.13
C LYS A 74 -8.74 -6.09 -17.46
N ILE A 75 -8.60 -5.67 -18.72
CA ILE A 75 -8.91 -4.30 -19.15
C ILE A 75 -10.41 -4.03 -19.01
N LYS A 76 -11.26 -4.98 -19.39
CA LYS A 76 -12.72 -4.81 -19.40
C LYS A 76 -13.33 -4.84 -18.00
N TYR A 77 -12.87 -5.73 -17.13
CA TYR A 77 -13.49 -6.00 -15.84
C TYR A 77 -12.65 -5.57 -14.63
N GLY A 78 -11.38 -5.23 -14.83
CA GLY A 78 -10.50 -4.69 -13.79
C GLY A 78 -9.83 -5.72 -12.88
N TYR A 79 -10.00 -7.03 -13.13
CA TYR A 79 -9.36 -8.10 -12.37
C TYR A 79 -8.97 -9.29 -13.27
N GLU A 80 -8.08 -10.14 -12.76
CA GLU A 80 -7.60 -11.35 -13.45
C GLU A 80 -8.53 -12.52 -13.09
N PHE A 81 -9.11 -13.18 -14.09
CA PHE A 81 -10.11 -14.25 -13.87
C PHE A 81 -9.50 -15.56 -13.35
N ASP A 82 -8.18 -15.73 -13.49
CA ASP A 82 -7.44 -16.89 -13.01
C ASP A 82 -6.87 -16.71 -11.60
N LYS A 83 -7.03 -15.52 -10.99
CA LYS A 83 -6.70 -15.30 -9.58
C LYS A 83 -7.80 -15.80 -8.67
N GLY A 84 -7.39 -16.44 -7.57
CA GLY A 84 -8.32 -16.80 -6.51
C GLY A 84 -8.86 -15.55 -5.81
N GLU A 85 -10.10 -15.62 -5.34
CA GLU A 85 -10.77 -14.51 -4.64
C GLU A 85 -9.92 -13.93 -3.49
N LYS A 86 -9.33 -14.79 -2.68
CA LYS A 86 -8.41 -14.40 -1.60
C LYS A 86 -7.18 -13.63 -2.09
N GLU A 87 -6.66 -13.96 -3.27
CA GLU A 87 -5.52 -13.25 -3.85
C GLU A 87 -5.93 -11.85 -4.31
N LEU A 88 -7.08 -11.72 -4.98
CA LEU A 88 -7.65 -10.43 -5.40
C LEU A 88 -7.94 -9.52 -4.20
N VAL A 89 -8.53 -10.08 -3.14
CA VAL A 89 -8.81 -9.32 -1.91
C VAL A 89 -7.51 -8.83 -1.26
N ASN A 90 -6.48 -9.68 -1.16
CA ASN A 90 -5.20 -9.27 -0.58
C ASN A 90 -4.50 -8.18 -1.40
N GLU A 91 -4.57 -8.25 -2.73
CA GLU A 91 -4.03 -7.20 -3.61
C GLU A 91 -4.74 -5.85 -3.38
N GLU A 92 -6.07 -5.85 -3.31
CA GLU A 92 -6.82 -4.61 -3.08
C GLU A 92 -6.64 -4.06 -1.66
N VAL A 93 -6.60 -4.93 -0.64
CA VAL A 93 -6.26 -4.52 0.74
C VAL A 93 -4.90 -3.82 0.75
N LYS A 94 -3.87 -4.42 0.13
CA LYS A 94 -2.53 -3.81 0.07
C LYS A 94 -2.53 -2.49 -0.70
N ASN A 95 -3.30 -2.40 -1.79
CA ASN A 95 -3.47 -1.16 -2.55
C ASN A 95 -4.10 -0.04 -1.69
N LEU A 96 -5.17 -0.36 -0.94
CA LEU A 96 -5.84 0.57 -0.04
C LEU A 96 -4.95 0.97 1.15
N GLU A 97 -4.21 0.04 1.73
CA GLU A 97 -3.23 0.31 2.79
C GLU A 97 -2.13 1.27 2.29
N ASN A 98 -1.60 1.05 1.09
CA ASN A 98 -0.63 1.96 0.47
C ASN A 98 -1.20 3.36 0.20
N LYS A 99 -2.47 3.46 -0.22
CA LYS A 99 -3.16 4.74 -0.37
C LYS A 99 -3.31 5.45 0.97
N ASN A 100 -3.65 4.71 2.03
CA ASN A 100 -3.76 5.26 3.38
C ASN A 100 -2.41 5.78 3.92
N SER A 101 -1.30 5.09 3.65
CA SER A 101 0.04 5.60 3.99
C SER A 101 0.34 6.96 3.34
N LYS A 102 -0.10 7.19 2.10
CA LYS A 102 0.04 8.50 1.43
C LYS A 102 -0.85 9.57 2.07
N VAL A 103 -2.06 9.20 2.51
CA VAL A 103 -2.96 10.11 3.23
C VAL A 103 -2.33 10.55 4.56
N THR A 104 -1.72 9.62 5.29
CA THR A 104 -0.97 9.92 6.52
C THR A 104 0.12 10.95 6.25
N GLU A 105 0.89 10.79 5.17
CA GLU A 105 1.92 11.74 4.77
C GLU A 105 1.33 13.12 4.40
N ASN A 106 0.19 13.16 3.69
CA ASN A 106 -0.51 14.41 3.39
C ASN A 106 -0.96 15.13 4.67
N ILE A 107 -1.50 14.39 5.65
CA ILE A 107 -1.90 14.94 6.95
C ILE A 107 -0.69 15.57 7.65
N LYS A 108 0.45 14.87 7.69
CA LYS A 108 1.70 15.42 8.25
C LYS A 108 2.09 16.73 7.58
N ASN A 109 2.07 16.76 6.24
CA ASN A 109 2.42 17.96 5.47
C ASN A 109 1.46 19.12 5.71
N ILE A 110 0.16 18.86 5.86
CA ILE A 110 -0.83 19.87 6.24
C ILE A 110 -0.51 20.42 7.64
N ILE A 111 -0.24 19.57 8.64
CA ILE A 111 0.14 20.02 9.98
C ILE A 111 1.45 20.84 9.92
N ILE A 112 2.46 20.44 9.16
CA ILE A 112 3.71 21.19 9.06
C ILE A 112 3.49 22.56 8.38
N LYS A 113 2.61 22.65 7.38
CA LYS A 113 2.25 23.89 6.68
C LYS A 113 1.65 24.94 7.63
N TYR A 114 0.91 24.52 8.66
CA TYR A 114 0.26 25.41 9.64
C TYR A 114 1.05 25.57 10.95
N LYS A 115 2.33 25.18 11.00
CA LYS A 115 3.15 25.20 12.22
C LYS A 115 3.21 26.54 12.97
N ASP A 116 3.07 27.66 12.26
CA ASP A 116 3.18 29.00 12.85
C ASP A 116 2.09 29.29 13.90
N PHE A 117 1.01 28.50 13.91
CA PHE A 117 -0.04 28.56 14.93
C PHE A 117 0.33 27.90 16.26
N TYR A 118 1.39 27.09 16.28
CA TYR A 118 1.77 26.25 17.43
C TYR A 118 3.28 26.00 17.47
N ILE A 119 4.07 27.06 17.30
CA ILE A 119 5.53 26.99 17.44
C ILE A 119 5.99 27.78 18.67
N GLY A 120 6.95 27.23 19.40
CA GLY A 120 7.63 27.87 20.53
C GLY A 120 8.33 26.85 21.44
N ASN A 121 9.30 27.29 22.24
CA ASN A 121 10.04 26.37 23.11
C ASN A 121 9.23 25.97 24.35
N TYR A 122 8.15 26.68 24.66
CA TYR A 122 7.23 26.36 25.74
C TYR A 122 6.62 24.95 25.65
N PHE A 123 6.57 24.32 24.46
CA PHE A 123 6.19 22.91 24.32
C PHE A 123 7.24 21.92 24.86
N LYS A 124 8.47 22.38 25.08
CA LYS A 124 9.58 21.60 25.65
C LYS A 124 9.79 21.88 27.13
N ASP A 125 8.96 22.74 27.75
CA ASP A 125 9.05 23.03 29.18
C ASP A 125 8.60 21.80 29.97
N GLU A 126 9.48 21.27 30.83
CA GLU A 126 9.22 20.09 31.66
C GLU A 126 8.03 20.29 32.61
N ASN A 127 7.69 21.54 32.94
CA ASN A 127 6.57 21.85 33.82
C ASN A 127 5.25 22.04 33.07
N LEU A 128 5.23 22.04 31.73
CA LEU A 128 4.02 22.31 30.95
C LEU A 128 2.89 21.32 31.34
N ASP A 129 3.20 20.04 31.45
CA ASP A 129 2.21 19.01 31.81
C ASP A 129 1.64 19.23 33.21
N LEU A 130 2.48 19.63 34.17
CA LEU A 130 2.03 19.97 35.52
C LEU A 130 1.11 21.19 35.52
N ILE A 131 1.46 22.24 34.77
CA ILE A 131 0.68 23.48 34.67
C ILE A 131 -0.67 23.20 34.01
N ILE A 132 -0.69 22.43 32.92
CA ILE A 132 -1.94 22.00 32.26
C ILE A 132 -2.78 21.15 33.22
N GLY A 133 -2.17 20.20 33.93
CA GLY A 133 -2.85 19.36 34.91
C GLY A 133 -3.48 20.18 36.03
N ASN A 134 -2.75 21.15 36.58
CA ASN A 134 -3.28 22.08 37.58
C ASN A 134 -4.45 22.89 37.02
N PHE A 135 -4.35 23.36 35.77
CA PHE A 135 -5.42 24.10 35.11
C PHE A 135 -6.70 23.28 34.92
N LEU A 136 -6.58 22.05 34.41
CA LEU A 136 -7.73 21.17 34.17
C LEU A 136 -8.40 20.70 35.47
N ASN A 137 -7.65 20.58 36.56
CA ASN A 137 -8.17 20.16 37.86
C ASN A 137 -8.77 21.30 38.70
N MET A 138 -8.77 22.55 38.20
CA MET A 138 -9.31 23.68 38.96
C MET A 138 -10.81 23.59 39.25
N SER A 139 -11.58 22.80 38.47
CA SER A 139 -12.99 22.54 38.74
C SER A 139 -13.24 21.74 40.03
N ASN A 140 -12.21 21.07 40.58
CA ASN A 140 -12.28 20.25 41.79
C ASN A 140 -11.79 20.99 43.05
N ILE A 141 -11.44 22.27 42.94
CA ILE A 141 -11.03 23.08 44.09
C ILE A 141 -12.27 23.49 44.88
N GLU A 142 -12.28 23.22 46.19
CA GLU A 142 -13.37 23.61 47.09
C GLU A 142 -13.66 25.12 46.96
N THR A 143 -14.94 25.47 46.93
CA THR A 143 -15.48 26.81 46.62
C THR A 143 -14.91 27.95 47.46
N GLU A 144 -14.30 27.65 48.61
CA GLU A 144 -13.70 28.62 49.52
C GLU A 144 -12.37 29.22 49.01
N GLN A 145 -11.72 28.62 48.01
CA GLN A 145 -10.49 29.15 47.38
C GLN A 145 -10.72 29.99 46.11
N ILE A 146 -11.98 30.14 45.67
CA ILE A 146 -12.38 30.85 44.44
C ILE A 146 -12.05 32.36 44.47
N THR A 147 -11.76 32.93 45.66
CA THR A 147 -11.44 34.36 45.82
C THR A 147 -10.03 34.74 45.35
N LYS A 148 -9.14 33.78 45.07
CA LYS A 148 -7.82 34.05 44.48
C LYS A 148 -7.94 34.08 42.96
N ASP A 149 -7.34 35.10 42.34
CA ASP A 149 -7.28 35.25 40.90
C ASP A 149 -6.78 33.93 40.25
N LEU A 150 -7.62 33.28 39.45
CA LEU A 150 -7.36 32.01 38.75
C LEU A 150 -6.03 32.00 37.99
N TYR A 151 -5.53 33.19 37.68
CA TYR A 151 -4.28 33.47 36.99
C TYR A 151 -3.02 33.34 37.86
N GLU A 152 -3.16 33.54 39.18
CA GLU A 152 -2.06 33.43 40.15
C GLU A 152 -1.97 32.02 40.76
N VAL A 153 -3.08 31.30 40.85
CA VAL A 153 -3.17 29.99 41.52
C VAL A 153 -2.58 28.85 40.67
N SER A 154 -2.40 29.06 39.37
CA SER A 154 -2.13 28.00 38.39
C SER A 154 -0.74 28.04 37.76
N ASP A 155 0.16 28.90 38.23
CA ASP A 155 1.49 29.19 37.63
C ASP A 155 1.44 29.61 36.14
N ILE A 156 0.24 29.72 35.53
CA ILE A 156 0.05 30.11 34.14
C ILE A 156 0.65 31.48 33.88
N ASN A 157 0.44 32.47 34.76
CA ASN A 157 1.01 33.80 34.56
C ASN A 157 2.54 33.75 34.49
N LYS A 158 3.16 33.01 35.42
CA LYS A 158 4.62 32.84 35.46
C LYS A 158 5.13 32.17 34.18
N PHE A 159 4.51 31.05 33.80
CA PHE A 159 4.82 30.31 32.58
C PHE A 159 4.69 31.18 31.32
N MET A 160 3.57 31.88 31.18
CA MET A 160 3.33 32.73 30.02
C MET A 160 4.27 33.94 29.96
N ASN A 161 4.64 34.51 31.10
CA ASN A 161 5.60 35.63 31.16
C ASN A 161 7.02 35.18 30.81
N GLN A 162 7.44 33.98 31.22
CA GLN A 162 8.74 33.41 30.85
C GLN A 162 8.86 33.21 29.34
N ASN A 163 7.75 32.87 28.68
CA ASN A 163 7.70 32.55 27.25
C ASN A 163 7.18 33.69 26.36
N ILE A 164 7.01 34.90 26.92
CA ILE A 164 6.24 36.00 26.31
C ILE A 164 6.77 36.46 24.94
N ASN A 165 8.07 36.28 24.69
CA ASN A 165 8.72 36.71 23.45
C ASN A 165 8.92 35.57 22.45
N GLU A 166 8.42 34.37 22.74
CA GLU A 166 8.71 33.18 21.95
C GLU A 166 7.61 32.79 20.98
N GLY A 167 8.04 32.36 19.79
CA GLY A 167 7.18 31.70 18.80
C GLY A 167 5.88 32.44 18.51
N THR A 168 4.79 31.68 18.46
CA THR A 168 3.44 32.18 18.19
C THR A 168 2.96 33.17 19.25
N LEU A 169 3.25 32.94 20.54
CA LEU A 169 2.88 33.86 21.62
C LEU A 169 3.55 35.22 21.43
N GLY A 170 4.86 35.24 21.17
CA GLY A 170 5.61 36.46 20.93
C GLY A 170 5.12 37.24 19.70
N TYR A 171 4.66 36.54 18.66
CA TYR A 171 4.00 37.19 17.52
C TYR A 171 2.70 37.88 17.94
N LEU A 172 1.82 37.20 18.68
CA LEU A 172 0.54 37.76 19.11
C LEU A 172 0.73 38.92 20.10
N VAL A 173 1.72 38.84 20.99
CA VAL A 173 2.08 39.92 21.94
C VAL A 173 2.55 41.16 21.19
N LYS A 174 3.36 41.01 20.13
CA LYS A 174 3.79 42.17 19.30
C LYS A 174 2.61 42.91 18.66
N LEU A 175 1.51 42.22 18.37
CA LEU A 175 0.32 42.83 17.76
C LEU A 175 -0.63 43.50 18.75
N ASN A 176 -0.65 43.02 20.01
CA ASN A 176 -1.70 43.36 20.98
C ASN A 176 -1.19 43.94 22.31
N GLY A 177 0.13 43.88 22.54
CA GLY A 177 0.72 44.10 23.85
C GLY A 177 0.61 42.87 24.76
N ASP A 178 1.33 42.90 25.88
CA ASP A 178 1.25 41.89 26.92
C ASP A 178 -0.03 42.09 27.75
N THR A 179 -1.07 41.30 27.45
CA THR A 179 -2.33 41.33 28.19
C THR A 179 -2.66 39.98 28.80
N LYS A 180 -3.30 40.01 29.98
CA LYS A 180 -3.78 38.82 30.68
C LYS A 180 -4.73 37.98 29.82
N THR A 181 -5.66 38.63 29.11
CA THR A 181 -6.63 37.95 28.23
C THR A 181 -5.95 37.21 27.09
N LEU A 182 -4.99 37.85 26.39
CA LEU A 182 -4.22 37.20 25.33
C LEU A 182 -3.50 35.96 25.85
N LYS A 183 -2.80 36.09 26.96
CA LYS A 183 -2.03 35.00 27.55
C LYS A 183 -2.95 33.84 27.97
N LEU A 184 -4.10 34.10 28.59
CA LEU A 184 -5.07 33.06 28.95
C LEU A 184 -5.60 32.32 27.71
N MET A 185 -6.02 33.08 26.70
CA MET A 185 -6.55 32.51 25.46
C MET A 185 -5.48 31.69 24.72
N TYR A 186 -4.23 32.18 24.70
CA TYR A 186 -3.15 31.46 24.05
C TYR A 186 -2.71 30.23 24.85
N PHE A 187 -2.78 30.25 26.18
CA PHE A 187 -2.57 29.06 26.99
C PHE A 187 -3.59 27.96 26.64
N ALA A 188 -4.86 28.31 26.42
CA ALA A 188 -5.84 27.35 25.91
C ALA A 188 -5.46 26.80 24.52
N ALA A 189 -4.88 27.64 23.65
CA ALA A 189 -4.37 27.19 22.35
C ALA A 189 -3.23 26.18 22.50
N ILE A 190 -2.29 26.42 23.43
CA ILE A 190 -1.16 25.51 23.73
C ILE A 190 -1.67 24.11 24.09
N ILE A 191 -2.70 24.01 24.94
CA ILE A 191 -3.28 22.72 25.37
C ILE A 191 -3.75 21.91 24.16
N VAL A 192 -4.52 22.53 23.27
CA VAL A 192 -5.12 21.80 22.14
C VAL A 192 -4.12 21.54 21.02
N SER A 193 -3.09 22.38 20.87
CA SER A 193 -2.15 22.31 19.76
C SER A 193 -0.90 21.46 20.03
N ARG A 194 -0.76 20.87 21.22
CA ARG A 194 0.42 20.06 21.59
C ARG A 194 0.71 18.94 20.58
N ASP A 195 -0.31 18.15 20.23
CA ASP A 195 -0.15 17.05 19.28
C ASP A 195 0.30 17.53 17.89
N PHE A 196 -0.10 18.75 17.48
CA PHE A 196 0.39 19.33 16.22
C PHE A 196 1.85 19.76 16.33
N ASN A 197 2.28 20.29 17.47
CA ASN A 197 3.68 20.61 17.72
C ASN A 197 4.54 19.34 17.74
N ASP A 198 4.05 18.26 18.37
CA ASP A 198 4.73 16.96 18.39
C ASP A 198 4.97 16.42 16.99
N VAL A 199 3.98 16.53 16.09
CA VAL A 199 4.13 16.18 14.67
C VAL A 199 5.20 17.04 14.00
N VAL A 200 5.26 18.35 14.29
CA VAL A 200 6.31 19.23 13.74
C VAL A 200 7.70 18.85 14.25
N LEU A 201 7.82 18.40 15.50
CA LEU A 201 9.11 18.04 16.11
C LEU A 201 9.61 16.66 15.67
N THR A 202 8.71 15.68 15.60
CA THR A 202 9.06 14.27 15.36
C THR A 202 8.88 13.85 13.91
N SER A 203 8.13 14.63 13.11
CA SER A 203 7.61 14.21 11.80
C SER A 203 6.77 12.93 11.86
N ASP A 204 6.26 12.57 13.04
CA ASP A 204 5.42 11.40 13.26
C ASP A 204 4.04 11.78 13.79
N ILE A 205 3.06 10.98 13.41
CA ILE A 205 1.67 11.17 13.82
C ILE A 205 1.27 10.00 14.69
N ASN A 206 0.77 10.29 15.89
CA ASN A 206 0.05 9.29 16.64
C ASN A 206 -1.29 9.05 15.91
N ASN A 207 -1.61 7.80 15.59
CA ASN A 207 -2.68 7.41 14.65
C ASN A 207 -4.13 7.73 15.10
N ASN A 208 -4.33 8.66 16.03
CA ASN A 208 -5.65 9.11 16.47
C ASN A 208 -6.11 10.35 15.68
N TYR A 209 -6.56 10.11 14.44
CA TYR A 209 -7.03 11.17 13.54
C TYR A 209 -8.29 11.91 14.02
N ASN A 210 -9.16 11.24 14.77
CA ASN A 210 -10.34 11.90 15.35
C ASN A 210 -9.92 12.95 16.37
N ALA A 211 -8.99 12.60 17.27
CA ALA A 211 -8.46 13.56 18.25
C ALA A 211 -7.78 14.75 17.57
N LEU A 212 -7.01 14.51 16.49
CA LEU A 212 -6.41 15.60 15.72
C LEU A 212 -7.45 16.51 15.06
N TYR A 213 -8.54 15.94 14.54
CA TYR A 213 -9.62 16.75 13.97
C TYR A 213 -10.30 17.63 15.02
N GLU A 214 -10.65 17.06 16.17
CA GLU A 214 -11.27 17.79 17.28
C GLU A 214 -10.37 18.93 17.77
N ARG A 215 -9.06 18.67 17.90
CA ARG A 215 -8.06 19.67 18.26
C ARG A 215 -7.94 20.79 17.22
N ALA A 216 -8.05 20.48 15.92
CA ALA A 216 -8.01 21.50 14.86
C ALA A 216 -9.23 22.41 14.94
N ILE A 217 -10.41 21.85 15.22
CA ILE A 217 -11.65 22.60 15.44
C ILE A 217 -11.55 23.46 16.71
N ALA A 218 -11.00 22.90 17.80
CA ALA A 218 -10.80 23.64 19.05
C ALA A 218 -9.84 24.82 18.86
N LEU A 219 -8.70 24.61 18.20
CA LEU A 219 -7.73 25.66 17.88
C LEU A 219 -8.36 26.77 17.04
N LYS A 220 -9.12 26.41 16.00
CA LYS A 220 -9.90 27.37 15.20
C LYS A 220 -10.84 28.20 16.07
N THR A 221 -11.55 27.55 16.99
CA THR A 221 -12.55 28.18 17.86
C THR A 221 -11.89 29.15 18.84
N ILE A 222 -10.74 28.79 19.40
CA ILE A 222 -9.96 29.66 20.30
C ILE A 222 -9.51 30.93 19.57
N PHE A 223 -8.95 30.80 18.37
CA PHE A 223 -8.52 31.97 17.58
C PHE A 223 -9.71 32.82 17.13
N LYS A 224 -10.85 32.21 16.81
CA LYS A 224 -12.08 32.95 16.52
C LYS A 224 -12.52 33.75 17.75
N ALA A 225 -12.51 33.14 18.93
CA ALA A 225 -12.87 33.83 20.17
C ALA A 225 -11.88 34.96 20.50
N MET A 226 -10.58 34.80 20.24
CA MET A 226 -9.60 35.89 20.34
C MET A 226 -10.01 37.07 19.44
N GLU A 227 -10.32 36.81 18.18
CA GLU A 227 -10.74 37.83 17.21
C GLU A 227 -12.05 38.52 17.63
N ASP A 228 -13.04 37.74 18.07
CA ASP A 228 -14.34 38.24 18.55
C ASP A 228 -14.16 39.12 19.83
N MET A 229 -13.11 38.90 20.62
CA MET A 229 -12.70 39.73 21.77
C MET A 229 -11.85 40.96 21.37
N GLY A 230 -11.58 41.17 20.09
CA GLY A 230 -10.79 42.29 19.58
C GLY A 230 -9.28 42.07 19.59
N ILE A 231 -8.80 40.85 19.85
CA ILE A 231 -7.37 40.50 19.75
C ILE A 231 -7.02 40.36 18.26
N LYS A 232 -5.98 41.08 17.83
CA LYS A 232 -5.44 41.02 16.47
C LYS A 232 -4.61 39.75 16.29
N THR A 233 -5.07 38.86 15.42
CA THR A 233 -4.39 37.60 15.09
C THR A 233 -3.51 37.69 13.84
N GLY A 234 -3.70 38.71 13.00
CA GLY A 234 -2.89 38.94 11.80
C GLY A 234 -2.93 37.75 10.83
N ASN A 235 -1.76 37.21 10.50
CA ASN A 235 -1.64 36.03 9.62
C ASN A 235 -2.13 34.74 10.29
N LEU A 236 -2.22 34.73 11.62
CA LEU A 236 -2.70 33.60 12.40
C LEU A 236 -4.22 33.65 12.57
N SER A 237 -4.96 33.94 11.51
CA SER A 237 -6.41 34.16 11.61
C SER A 237 -7.22 32.87 11.78
N SER A 238 -8.40 32.97 12.40
CA SER A 238 -9.37 31.88 12.49
C SER A 238 -9.83 31.40 11.11
N LYS A 239 -9.84 32.28 10.10
CA LYS A 239 -10.09 31.94 8.70
C LYS A 239 -9.05 30.95 8.15
N ASN A 240 -7.78 31.17 8.45
CA ASN A 240 -6.70 30.26 8.04
C ASN A 240 -6.82 28.91 8.77
N LEU A 241 -7.20 28.90 10.04
CA LEU A 241 -7.49 27.66 10.78
C LEU A 241 -8.75 26.94 10.29
N ASN A 242 -9.73 27.66 9.72
CA ASN A 242 -10.87 27.04 9.06
C ASN A 242 -10.42 26.25 7.82
N GLN A 243 -9.48 26.80 7.05
CA GLN A 243 -8.87 26.09 5.93
C GLN A 243 -8.07 24.87 6.40
N PHE A 244 -7.26 25.02 7.46
CA PHE A 244 -6.53 23.91 8.08
C PHE A 244 -7.46 22.75 8.48
N ALA A 245 -8.53 23.05 9.22
CA ALA A 245 -9.49 22.05 9.66
C ALA A 245 -10.23 21.38 8.48
N TYR A 246 -10.51 22.13 7.41
CA TYR A 246 -11.09 21.58 6.19
C TYR A 246 -10.13 20.63 5.46
N GLU A 247 -8.88 21.05 5.25
CA GLU A 247 -7.84 20.23 4.60
C GLU A 247 -7.64 18.91 5.36
N LEU A 248 -7.59 18.97 6.69
CA LEU A 248 -7.53 17.77 7.54
C LEU A 248 -8.76 16.88 7.41
N LYS A 249 -9.97 17.46 7.47
CA LYS A 249 -11.22 16.70 7.36
C LYS A 249 -11.26 15.86 6.08
N VAL A 250 -10.91 16.46 4.95
CA VAL A 250 -10.89 15.78 3.65
C VAL A 250 -9.98 14.55 3.70
N GLN A 251 -8.77 14.68 4.28
CA GLN A 251 -7.86 13.54 4.41
C GLN A 251 -8.37 12.48 5.38
N PHE A 252 -8.99 12.88 6.50
CA PHE A 252 -9.53 11.94 7.48
C PHE A 252 -10.71 11.13 6.93
N ASP A 253 -11.65 11.78 6.23
CA ASP A 253 -12.78 11.12 5.58
C ASP A 253 -12.28 10.03 4.62
N ASP A 254 -11.29 10.40 3.80
CA ASP A 254 -10.63 9.52 2.84
C ASP A 254 -9.95 8.31 3.50
N PHE A 255 -9.27 8.53 4.62
CA PHE A 255 -8.61 7.46 5.38
C PHE A 255 -9.62 6.48 5.98
N PHE A 256 -10.64 7.00 6.67
CA PHE A 256 -11.63 6.17 7.36
C PHE A 256 -12.52 5.40 6.39
N MET A 257 -12.88 6.00 5.24
CA MET A 257 -13.60 5.30 4.18
C MET A 257 -12.82 4.09 3.68
N ARG A 258 -11.52 4.25 3.37
CA ARG A 258 -10.67 3.14 2.93
C ARG A 258 -10.45 2.12 4.04
N LYS A 259 -10.30 2.56 5.30
CA LYS A 259 -10.18 1.66 6.45
C LYS A 259 -11.41 0.77 6.60
N GLY A 260 -12.62 1.34 6.47
CA GLY A 260 -13.86 0.56 6.51
C GLY A 260 -13.97 -0.47 5.38
N VAL A 261 -13.52 -0.11 4.16
CA VAL A 261 -13.46 -1.07 3.04
C VAL A 261 -12.48 -2.20 3.33
N ILE A 262 -11.27 -1.88 3.84
CA ILE A 262 -10.27 -2.89 4.21
C ILE A 262 -10.82 -3.85 5.25
N GLU A 263 -11.47 -3.35 6.31
CA GLU A 263 -12.06 -4.17 7.37
C GLU A 263 -13.15 -5.09 6.83
N THR A 264 -14.00 -4.58 5.94
CA THR A 264 -15.07 -5.36 5.28
C THR A 264 -14.48 -6.47 4.40
N LEU A 265 -13.47 -6.15 3.59
CA LEU A 265 -12.78 -7.11 2.73
C LEU A 265 -12.08 -8.22 3.53
N LYS A 266 -11.44 -7.86 4.65
CA LYS A 266 -10.78 -8.84 5.53
C LYS A 266 -11.78 -9.78 6.20
N ALA A 267 -12.91 -9.25 6.68
CA ALA A 267 -13.97 -10.06 7.30
C ALA A 267 -14.57 -11.07 6.30
N GLY A 268 -14.85 -10.65 5.07
CA GLY A 268 -15.41 -11.54 4.03
C GLY A 268 -14.53 -12.75 3.72
N VAL A 269 -13.20 -12.61 3.81
CA VAL A 269 -12.24 -13.72 3.57
C VAL A 269 -12.12 -14.67 4.78
N GLU A 270 -12.45 -14.21 5.99
CA GLU A 270 -12.41 -15.03 7.20
C GLU A 270 -13.65 -15.91 7.36
N ASP A 271 -14.81 -15.44 6.88
CA ASP A 271 -16.10 -16.15 6.96
C ASP A 271 -16.27 -17.29 5.93
N GLU A 272 -15.37 -17.45 4.96
CA GLU A 272 -15.38 -18.55 3.97
C GLU A 272 -14.65 -19.84 4.43
N LYS A 273 -14.28 -19.94 5.71
CA LYS A 273 -13.65 -21.15 6.29
C LYS A 273 -14.65 -22.08 6.97
#